data_AF-A0A8J7P1Y4-F1
#
_entry.id   AF-A0A8J7P1Y4-F1
#
_cell.length_a   1.000
_cell.length_b   1.000
_cell.length_c   1.000
_cell.angle_alpha   90.00
_cell.angle_beta   90.00
_cell.angle_gamma   90.00
#
_symmetry.space_group_name_H-M   'P 1'
#
loop_
_entity.id
_entity.type
_entity.pdbx_description
1 polymer ?
#
loop_
_entity_poly.entity_id
_entity_poly.type
_entity_poly.pdbx_seq_one_letter_code
_entity_poly.pdbx_strand_id
1 'polypeptide(L)'
;IPTFISCLKQVNVSSAVLKAAAHHYGSQCDKANKEFMLCRWEEKDPRKCLKEGSKVNECALQFFRQIKSNCAESFTEYWTCLDYSNLAALRHCRKQQHAFDSCVLEKLGWERPDLGQLSKVTKVQTSRPLPENPYHSRPRPEPNPVIEGELQPSKYGSRLFFWNW
;
A
#
# COMPACT_ATOMS: atom_id res chain seq x y z
N ILE A 1 -6.87 12.31 -19.23
CA ILE A 1 -7.34 10.97 -18.80
C ILE A 1 -6.61 9.94 -19.66
N PRO A 2 -6.00 8.90 -19.09
CA PRO A 2 -5.36 7.86 -19.90
C PRO A 2 -6.39 7.25 -20.85
N THR A 3 -6.06 7.14 -22.13
CA THR A 3 -6.91 6.52 -23.16
C THR A 3 -7.14 5.05 -22.83
N PHE A 4 -8.30 4.51 -23.22
CA PHE A 4 -8.76 3.12 -22.99
C PHE A 4 -7.83 1.99 -23.50
N ILE A 5 -6.73 2.36 -24.17
CA ILE A 5 -5.90 1.48 -25.00
C ILE A 5 -4.92 0.61 -24.18
N SER A 6 -4.64 0.90 -22.91
CA SER A 6 -3.86 0.00 -22.07
C SER A 6 -4.74 -1.11 -21.47
N CYS A 7 -5.19 -2.05 -22.32
CA CYS A 7 -5.91 -3.25 -21.89
C CYS A 7 -4.95 -4.17 -21.11
N LEU A 8 -4.88 -3.99 -19.79
CA LEU A 8 -4.11 -4.85 -18.90
C LEU A 8 -4.88 -6.16 -18.66
N LYS A 9 -4.20 -7.30 -18.76
CA LYS A 9 -4.76 -8.61 -18.41
C LYS A 9 -5.10 -8.63 -16.93
N GLN A 10 -6.37 -8.79 -16.57
CA GLN A 10 -6.80 -8.75 -15.16
C GLN A 10 -6.58 -10.08 -14.44
N VAL A 11 -6.41 -10.02 -13.13
CA VAL A 11 -6.42 -11.21 -12.25
C VAL A 11 -7.87 -11.54 -11.90
N ASN A 12 -8.47 -12.45 -12.66
CA ASN A 12 -9.86 -12.85 -12.48
C ASN A 12 -9.96 -14.03 -11.52
N VAL A 13 -9.88 -13.75 -10.21
CA VAL A 13 -10.04 -14.76 -9.14
C VAL A 13 -10.91 -14.21 -8.01
N SER A 14 -11.50 -15.10 -7.19
CA SER A 14 -12.32 -14.68 -6.04
C SER A 14 -11.45 -14.11 -4.91
N SER A 15 -12.09 -13.39 -3.97
CA SER A 15 -11.41 -12.82 -2.80
C SER A 15 -10.82 -13.91 -1.89
N ALA A 16 -11.47 -15.08 -1.78
CA ALA A 16 -10.97 -16.21 -1.01
C ALA A 16 -9.64 -16.73 -1.57
N VAL A 17 -9.51 -16.82 -2.91
CA VAL A 17 -8.27 -17.22 -3.60
C VAL A 17 -7.13 -16.23 -3.32
N LEU A 18 -7.41 -14.92 -3.41
CA LEU A 18 -6.41 -13.89 -3.09
C LEU A 18 -5.98 -13.96 -1.63
N LYS A 19 -6.93 -14.17 -0.71
CA LYS A 19 -6.66 -14.24 0.73
C LYS A 19 -5.84 -15.48 1.10
N ALA A 20 -6.14 -16.62 0.48
CA ALA A 20 -5.40 -17.86 0.66
C ALA A 20 -3.91 -17.68 0.27
N ALA A 21 -3.67 -17.07 -0.89
CA ALA A 21 -2.32 -16.87 -1.41
C ALA A 21 -1.59 -15.64 -0.85
N ALA A 22 -2.26 -14.79 -0.06
CA ALA A 22 -1.76 -13.46 0.32
C ALA A 22 -0.38 -13.45 0.97
N HIS A 23 -0.06 -14.45 1.81
CA HIS A 23 1.21 -14.50 2.52
C HIS A 23 2.38 -14.76 1.56
N HIS A 24 2.23 -15.76 0.67
CA HIS A 24 3.21 -16.08 -0.36
C HIS A 24 3.28 -15.01 -1.44
N TYR A 25 2.14 -14.45 -1.84
CA TYR A 25 2.11 -13.33 -2.78
C TYR A 25 2.87 -12.11 -2.23
N GLY A 26 2.70 -11.82 -0.94
CA GLY A 26 3.39 -10.74 -0.26
C GLY A 26 4.90 -10.89 -0.27
N SER A 27 5.44 -12.11 -0.10
CA SER A 27 6.89 -12.35 -0.14
C SER A 27 7.44 -12.35 -1.57
N GLN A 28 6.75 -13.00 -2.51
CA GLN A 28 7.25 -13.16 -3.88
C GLN A 28 7.14 -11.88 -4.72
N CYS A 29 6.04 -11.13 -4.58
CA CYS A 29 5.79 -9.91 -5.35
C CYS A 29 6.12 -8.61 -4.57
N ASP A 30 6.89 -8.68 -3.47
CA ASP A 30 7.14 -7.53 -2.59
C ASP A 30 7.72 -6.33 -3.36
N LYS A 31 8.73 -6.55 -4.20
CA LYS A 31 9.43 -5.49 -4.92
C LYS A 31 8.48 -4.63 -5.77
N ALA A 32 7.72 -5.26 -6.68
CA ALA A 32 6.80 -4.55 -7.56
C ALA A 32 5.66 -3.87 -6.78
N ASN A 33 5.13 -4.55 -5.76
CA ASN A 33 4.06 -4.02 -4.91
C ASN A 33 4.51 -2.79 -4.13
N LYS A 34 5.69 -2.84 -3.50
CA LYS A 34 6.21 -1.75 -2.68
C LYS A 34 6.65 -0.56 -3.54
N GLU A 35 7.22 -0.80 -4.72
CA GLU A 35 7.51 0.26 -5.71
C GLU A 35 6.22 1.01 -6.13
N PHE A 36 5.15 0.28 -6.42
CA PHE A 36 3.85 0.87 -6.74
C PHE A 36 3.25 1.65 -5.55
N MET A 37 3.28 1.07 -4.35
CA MET A 37 2.76 1.72 -3.16
C MET A 37 3.54 2.99 -2.82
N LEU A 38 4.87 2.97 -2.96
CA LEU A 38 5.70 4.15 -2.79
C LEU A 38 5.34 5.23 -3.84
N CYS A 39 5.15 4.84 -5.10
CA CYS A 39 4.72 5.77 -6.16
C CYS A 39 3.40 6.44 -5.82
N ARG A 40 2.41 5.63 -5.44
CA ARG A 40 1.08 6.11 -5.12
C ARG A 40 1.09 7.06 -3.91
N TRP A 41 1.93 6.79 -2.92
CA TRP A 41 2.05 7.61 -1.72
C TRP A 41 2.78 8.94 -1.94
N GLU A 42 3.85 8.92 -2.75
CA GLU A 42 4.63 10.12 -3.07
C GLU A 42 3.92 11.02 -4.06
N GLU A 43 3.46 10.48 -5.20
CA GLU A 43 2.86 11.27 -6.28
C GLU A 43 1.42 11.71 -5.98
N LYS A 44 0.69 10.93 -5.18
CA LYS A 44 -0.74 11.16 -4.82
C LYS A 44 -1.72 11.27 -6.00
N ASP A 45 -1.25 11.07 -7.23
CA ASP A 45 -2.05 10.94 -8.44
C ASP A 45 -1.94 9.51 -9.00
N PRO A 46 -3.04 8.73 -9.07
CA PRO A 46 -3.00 7.36 -9.59
C PRO A 46 -2.61 7.28 -11.07
N ARG A 47 -2.78 8.35 -11.85
CA ARG A 47 -2.52 8.34 -13.31
C ARG A 47 -1.03 8.22 -13.63
N LYS A 48 -0.17 8.75 -12.75
CA LYS A 48 1.29 8.71 -12.93
C LYS A 48 1.88 7.33 -12.63
N CYS A 49 1.22 6.55 -11.77
CA CYS A 49 1.69 5.25 -11.30
C CYS A 49 1.11 4.04 -12.05
N LEU A 50 0.55 4.25 -13.26
CA LEU A 50 -0.09 3.17 -14.04
C LEU A 50 0.91 2.13 -14.54
N LYS A 51 2.16 2.53 -14.83
CA LYS A 51 3.22 1.61 -15.29
C LYS A 51 3.61 0.63 -14.19
N GLU A 52 3.77 1.13 -12.97
CA GLU A 52 4.05 0.35 -11.78
C GLU A 52 2.86 -0.56 -11.44
N GLY A 53 1.63 -0.06 -11.59
CA GLY A 53 0.41 -0.88 -11.43
C GLY A 53 0.34 -2.03 -12.44
N SER A 54 0.79 -1.82 -13.69
CA SER A 54 0.91 -2.89 -14.68
C SER A 54 1.92 -3.97 -14.25
N LYS A 55 3.06 -3.59 -13.66
CA LYS A 55 4.07 -4.54 -13.17
C LYS A 55 3.54 -5.37 -11.99
N VAL A 56 2.77 -4.76 -11.09
CA VAL A 56 2.09 -5.49 -10.01
C VAL A 56 1.17 -6.57 -10.58
N ASN A 57 0.36 -6.20 -11.57
CA ASN A 57 -0.56 -7.12 -12.21
C ASN A 57 0.17 -8.26 -12.96
N GLU A 58 1.27 -7.94 -13.65
CA GLU A 58 2.13 -8.93 -14.28
C GLU A 58 2.71 -9.93 -13.26
N CYS A 59 3.23 -9.43 -12.13
CA CYS A 59 3.76 -10.29 -11.06
C CYS A 59 2.68 -11.21 -10.50
N ALA A 60 1.48 -10.69 -10.25
CA ALA A 60 0.35 -11.48 -9.77
C ALA A 60 -0.05 -12.59 -10.75
N LEU A 61 -0.10 -12.28 -12.05
CA LEU A 61 -0.41 -13.29 -13.08
C LEU A 61 0.67 -14.38 -13.15
N GLN A 62 1.95 -14.01 -13.09
CA GLN A 62 3.05 -14.98 -13.09
C GLN A 62 3.01 -15.87 -11.84
N PHE A 63 2.76 -15.27 -10.67
CA PHE A 63 2.61 -15.98 -9.40
C PHE A 63 1.49 -17.02 -9.44
N PHE A 64 0.28 -16.64 -9.89
CA PHE A 64 -0.84 -17.61 -9.99
C PHE A 64 -0.61 -18.68 -11.05
N ARG A 65 0.14 -18.39 -12.13
CA ARG A 65 0.55 -19.42 -13.10
C ARG A 65 1.47 -20.45 -12.47
N GLN A 66 2.44 -20.02 -11.65
CA GLN A 66 3.36 -20.93 -10.96
C GLN A 66 2.66 -21.79 -9.91
N ILE A 67 1.69 -21.24 -9.18
CA ILE A 67 0.86 -22.05 -8.26
C ILE A 67 0.04 -23.07 -9.04
N LYS A 68 -0.59 -22.65 -10.15
CA LYS A 68 -1.42 -23.52 -10.98
C LYS A 68 -0.62 -24.66 -11.62
N SER A 69 0.64 -24.44 -12.01
CA SER A 69 1.46 -25.50 -12.60
C SER A 69 1.99 -26.52 -11.59
N ASN A 70 2.16 -26.14 -10.31
CA ASN A 70 2.86 -26.97 -9.33
C ASN A 70 1.95 -27.52 -8.23
N CYS A 71 1.07 -26.70 -7.66
CA CYS A 71 0.31 -27.01 -6.43
C CYS A 71 -1.19 -26.71 -6.56
N ALA A 72 -1.77 -26.93 -7.75
CA ALA A 72 -3.17 -26.59 -8.04
C ALA A 72 -4.17 -27.28 -7.10
N GLU A 73 -4.01 -28.57 -6.84
CA GLU A 73 -4.96 -29.36 -6.04
C GLU A 73 -4.98 -28.92 -4.57
N SER A 74 -3.83 -28.94 -3.91
CA SER A 74 -3.67 -28.49 -2.52
C SER A 74 -4.11 -27.05 -2.32
N PHE A 75 -3.82 -26.18 -3.30
CA PHE A 75 -4.28 -24.79 -3.25
C PHE A 75 -5.80 -24.69 -3.38
N THR A 76 -6.42 -25.52 -4.23
CA THR A 76 -7.86 -25.53 -4.46
C THR A 76 -8.64 -25.95 -3.22
N GLU A 77 -8.20 -26.99 -2.55
CA GLU A 77 -8.78 -27.41 -1.27
C GLU A 77 -8.66 -26.32 -0.20
N TYR A 78 -7.51 -25.64 -0.15
CA TYR A 78 -7.27 -24.59 0.84
C TYR A 78 -8.18 -23.38 0.65
N TRP A 79 -8.24 -22.81 -0.55
CA TRP A 79 -9.09 -21.63 -0.77
C TRP A 79 -10.58 -22.00 -0.72
N THR A 80 -10.97 -23.21 -1.11
CA THR A 80 -12.37 -23.69 -1.00
C THR A 80 -12.80 -23.78 0.47
N CYS A 81 -11.93 -24.27 1.36
CA CYS A 81 -12.20 -24.25 2.81
C CYS A 81 -12.39 -22.82 3.33
N LEU A 82 -11.58 -21.86 2.84
CA LEU A 82 -11.70 -20.46 3.25
C LEU A 82 -12.99 -19.81 2.74
N ASP A 83 -13.38 -20.13 1.51
CA ASP A 83 -14.58 -19.61 0.84
C ASP A 83 -15.87 -20.06 1.53
N TYR A 84 -15.86 -21.25 2.15
CA TYR A 84 -17.00 -21.74 2.93
C TYR A 84 -17.34 -20.88 4.15
N SER A 85 -16.37 -20.15 4.71
CA SER A 85 -16.59 -19.35 5.91
C SER A 85 -16.96 -17.90 5.58
N ASN A 86 -18.04 -17.39 6.17
CA ASN A 86 -18.51 -16.01 5.96
C ASN A 86 -17.45 -14.93 6.23
N LEU A 87 -16.49 -15.19 7.13
CA LEU A 87 -15.42 -14.25 7.49
C LEU A 87 -14.06 -14.59 6.83
N ALA A 88 -14.00 -15.65 6.02
CA ALA A 88 -12.77 -16.20 5.45
C ALA A 88 -11.65 -16.34 6.51
N ALA A 89 -11.96 -16.96 7.64
CA ALA A 89 -11.07 -16.96 8.81
C ALA A 89 -9.99 -18.04 8.70
N LEU A 90 -8.73 -17.61 8.59
CA LEU A 90 -7.55 -18.48 8.36
C LEU A 90 -7.37 -19.57 9.43
N ARG A 91 -7.88 -19.35 10.64
CA ARG A 91 -7.78 -20.28 11.76
C ARG A 91 -8.53 -21.60 11.54
N HIS A 92 -9.55 -21.65 10.69
CA HIS A 92 -10.37 -22.84 10.48
C HIS A 92 -9.77 -23.83 9.47
N CYS A 93 -8.88 -23.36 8.59
CA CYS A 93 -8.35 -24.14 7.47
C CYS A 93 -6.85 -24.47 7.62
N ARG A 94 -6.37 -24.66 8.86
CA ARG A 94 -4.93 -24.88 9.13
C ARG A 94 -4.39 -26.19 8.55
N LYS A 95 -5.22 -27.23 8.44
CA LYS A 95 -4.82 -28.52 7.86
C LYS A 95 -4.52 -28.38 6.37
N GLN A 96 -5.45 -27.75 5.64
CA GLN A 96 -5.30 -27.46 4.21
C GLN A 96 -4.19 -26.44 3.98
N GLN A 97 -4.04 -25.46 4.87
CA GLN A 97 -2.93 -24.52 4.81
C GLN A 97 -1.58 -25.23 4.90
N HIS A 98 -1.39 -26.15 5.86
CA HIS A 98 -0.15 -26.91 5.97
C HIS A 98 0.10 -27.73 4.70
N ALA A 99 -0.90 -28.42 4.15
CA ALA A 99 -0.75 -29.18 2.91
C ALA A 99 -0.31 -28.30 1.73
N PHE A 100 -0.88 -27.10 1.61
CA PHE A 100 -0.50 -26.12 0.60
C PHE A 100 0.92 -25.57 0.83
N ASP A 101 1.24 -25.15 2.06
CA ASP A 101 2.54 -24.61 2.43
C ASP A 101 3.66 -25.65 2.20
N SER A 102 3.41 -26.93 2.54
CA SER A 102 4.34 -28.03 2.26
C SER A 102 4.58 -28.23 0.76
N CYS A 103 3.53 -28.26 -0.07
CA CYS A 103 3.68 -28.40 -1.53
C CYS A 103 4.51 -27.26 -2.13
N VAL A 104 4.23 -26.03 -1.68
CA VAL A 104 4.92 -24.83 -2.15
C VAL A 104 6.40 -24.84 -1.72
N LEU A 105 6.70 -25.27 -0.49
CA LEU A 105 8.07 -25.41 -0.02
C LEU A 105 8.84 -26.47 -0.82
N GLU A 106 8.24 -27.63 -1.06
CA GLU A 106 8.89 -28.75 -1.77
C GLU A 106 9.12 -28.47 -3.26
N LYS A 107 8.15 -27.86 -3.95
CA LYS A 107 8.22 -27.66 -5.42
C LYS A 107 8.81 -26.32 -5.84
N LEU A 108 8.55 -25.26 -5.08
CA LEU A 108 8.95 -23.89 -5.42
C LEU A 108 10.04 -23.32 -4.48
N GLY A 109 10.26 -23.95 -3.33
CA GLY A 109 11.22 -23.47 -2.33
C GLY A 109 10.77 -22.19 -1.63
N TRP A 110 9.47 -21.86 -1.67
CA TRP A 110 8.97 -20.65 -1.01
C TRP A 110 8.54 -20.95 0.42
N GLU A 111 9.16 -20.25 1.35
CA GLU A 111 8.77 -20.27 2.74
C GLU A 111 7.68 -19.22 3.01
N ARG A 112 6.70 -19.59 3.84
CA ARG A 112 5.65 -18.67 4.27
C ARG A 112 6.24 -17.66 5.25
N PRO A 113 6.06 -16.34 5.03
CA PRO A 113 6.63 -15.33 5.92
C PRO A 113 6.04 -15.41 7.33
N ASP A 114 6.91 -15.19 8.33
CA ASP A 114 6.51 -15.17 9.73
C ASP A 114 5.60 -13.99 10.07
N LEU A 115 4.93 -14.12 11.21
CA LEU A 115 4.14 -13.04 11.79
C LEU A 115 5.01 -11.79 11.96
N GLY A 116 4.52 -10.67 11.40
CA GLY A 116 5.18 -9.38 11.50
C GLY A 116 6.15 -9.07 10.36
N GLN A 117 6.60 -10.05 9.56
CA GLN A 117 7.52 -9.77 8.45
C GLN A 117 6.90 -8.86 7.38
N LEU A 118 5.67 -9.17 6.95
CA LEU A 118 4.96 -8.39 5.91
C LEU A 118 4.55 -6.98 6.38
N SER A 119 4.45 -6.76 7.69
CA SER A 119 4.11 -5.45 8.27
C SER A 119 5.33 -4.57 8.52
N LYS A 120 6.56 -5.06 8.29
CA LYS A 120 7.77 -4.24 8.43
C LYS A 120 7.78 -3.13 7.37
N VAL A 121 8.26 -1.96 7.76
CA VAL A 121 8.51 -0.85 6.85
C VAL A 121 9.79 -1.18 6.07
N THR A 122 9.67 -1.34 4.77
CA THR A 122 10.78 -1.64 3.87
C THR A 122 11.26 -0.36 3.16
N LYS A 123 12.56 -0.27 2.90
CA LYS A 123 13.14 0.80 2.08
C LYS A 123 13.16 0.33 0.63
N VAL A 124 12.55 1.11 -0.27
CA VAL A 124 12.50 0.79 -1.70
C VAL A 124 13.43 1.76 -2.44
N GLN A 125 14.34 1.21 -3.25
CA GLN A 125 15.18 2.03 -4.13
C GLN A 125 14.43 2.26 -5.44
N THR A 126 14.24 3.53 -5.81
CA THR A 126 13.57 3.92 -7.05
C THR A 126 14.45 4.85 -7.87
N SER A 127 14.37 4.74 -9.20
CA SER A 127 15.09 5.62 -10.13
C SER A 127 14.32 6.91 -10.46
N ARG A 128 13.07 7.03 -10.02
CA ARG A 128 12.22 8.19 -10.28
C ARG A 128 12.53 9.32 -9.29
N PRO A 129 12.47 10.60 -9.72
CA PRO A 129 12.68 11.72 -8.82
C PRO A 129 11.54 11.84 -7.80
N LEU A 130 11.84 12.40 -6.64
CA LEU A 130 10.84 12.75 -5.63
C LEU A 130 10.02 13.96 -6.11
N PRO A 131 8.68 13.94 -6.00
CA PRO A 131 7.85 15.07 -6.38
C PRO A 131 7.99 16.24 -5.39
N GLU A 132 8.40 17.41 -5.89
CA GLU A 132 8.57 18.63 -5.06
C GLU A 132 7.24 19.16 -4.51
N ASN A 133 6.18 19.15 -5.32
CA ASN A 133 4.84 19.60 -4.93
C ASN A 133 3.77 18.55 -5.31
N PRO A 134 3.60 17.50 -4.49
CA PRO A 134 2.63 16.44 -4.76
C PRO A 134 1.18 16.90 -4.81
N TYR A 135 0.84 17.95 -4.05
CA TYR A 135 -0.52 18.43 -3.90
C TYR A 135 -0.88 19.54 -4.90
N HIS A 136 0.07 19.97 -5.72
CA HIS A 136 -0.09 21.14 -6.58
C HIS A 136 -0.59 22.36 -5.78
N SER A 137 -0.07 22.54 -4.56
CA SER A 137 -0.45 23.66 -3.69
C SER A 137 0.07 24.97 -4.25
N ARG A 138 -0.75 26.01 -4.14
CA ARG A 138 -0.33 27.40 -4.37
C ARG A 138 0.72 27.83 -3.34
N PRO A 139 1.56 28.84 -3.64
CA PRO A 139 2.44 29.43 -2.63
C PRO A 139 1.64 29.86 -1.39
N ARG A 140 2.23 29.67 -0.22
CA ARG A 140 1.59 30.13 1.02
C ARG A 140 1.59 31.66 1.06
N PRO A 141 0.57 32.29 1.67
CA PRO A 141 0.61 33.70 1.97
C PRO A 141 1.85 34.04 2.81
N GLU A 142 2.38 35.25 2.62
CA GLU A 142 3.45 35.76 3.48
C GLU A 142 2.95 35.86 4.93
N PRO A 143 3.79 35.50 5.92
CA PRO A 143 3.43 35.61 7.31
C PRO A 143 3.30 37.10 7.70
N ASN A 144 2.40 37.39 8.65
CA ASN A 144 2.37 38.72 9.25
C ASN A 144 3.72 39.03 9.91
N PRO A 145 4.17 40.29 9.88
CA PRO A 145 5.41 40.68 10.54
C PRO A 145 5.31 40.38 12.04
N VAL A 146 6.39 39.83 12.60
CA VAL A 146 6.50 39.60 14.04
C VAL A 146 6.77 40.94 14.70
N ILE A 147 6.08 41.23 15.81
CA ILE A 147 6.37 42.42 16.60
C ILE A 147 7.65 42.13 17.39
N GLU A 148 8.76 42.72 16.96
CA GLU A 148 10.06 42.63 17.63
C GLU A 148 10.28 43.86 18.52
N GLY A 149 10.78 43.63 19.73
CA GLY A 149 11.09 44.68 20.71
C GLY A 149 10.46 44.43 22.09
N GLU A 150 11.01 45.08 23.11
CA GLU A 150 10.46 45.02 24.46
C GLU A 150 9.13 45.78 24.55
N LEU A 151 8.14 45.20 25.23
CA LEU A 151 6.87 45.85 25.52
C LEU A 151 7.09 47.01 26.48
N GLN A 152 7.21 48.22 25.92
CA GLN A 152 7.30 49.45 26.70
C GLN A 152 5.95 49.78 27.35
N PRO A 153 5.93 50.38 28.55
CA PRO A 153 4.69 50.89 29.13
C PRO A 153 4.06 51.94 28.22
N SER A 154 2.72 52.04 28.23
CA SER A 154 2.03 53.02 27.40
C SER A 154 2.39 54.46 27.79
N LYS A 155 2.78 55.28 26.81
CA LYS A 155 3.33 56.63 27.01
C LYS A 155 2.47 57.56 27.88
N TYR A 156 1.14 57.39 27.89
CA TYR A 156 0.18 58.24 28.61
C TYR A 156 -0.89 57.42 29.36
N GLY A 157 -0.57 56.19 29.79
CA GLY A 157 -1.53 55.33 30.47
C GLY A 157 -2.68 54.88 29.56
N SER A 158 -3.92 54.91 30.07
CA SER A 158 -5.12 54.44 29.36
C SER A 158 -5.60 55.39 28.25
N ARG A 159 -5.22 56.68 28.30
CA ARG A 159 -5.79 57.75 27.45
C ARG A 159 -7.34 57.79 27.47
N LEU A 160 -7.96 57.28 28.52
CA LEU A 160 -9.40 57.35 28.74
C LEU A 160 -9.75 58.74 29.30
N PHE A 161 -10.88 59.32 28.91
CA PHE A 161 -11.35 60.60 29.46
C PHE A 161 -11.47 60.47 31.00
N PHE A 162 -10.85 61.40 31.73
CA PHE A 162 -10.90 61.44 33.20
C PHE A 162 -12.29 61.83 33.72
N TRP A 163 -13.09 62.50 32.89
CA TRP A 163 -14.48 62.81 33.18
C TRP A 163 -15.36 61.67 32.64
N ASN A 164 -15.83 60.82 33.54
CA ASN A 164 -17.19 60.31 33.40
C ASN A 164 -18.12 61.47 33.77
N TRP A 165 -19.20 61.64 33.01
CA TRP A 165 -20.30 62.53 33.39
C TRP A 165 -20.73 62.23 34.83
#